data_AF-A0A2V2DDB3-F1
#
_entry.id   AF-A0A2V2DDB3-F1
#
_cell.length_a   1.000
_cell.length_b   1.000
_cell.length_c   1.000
_cell.angle_alpha   90.00
_cell.angle_beta   90.00
_cell.angle_gamma   90.00
#
_symmetry.space_group_name_H-M   'P 1'
#
loop_
_entity.id
_entity.type
_entity.pdbx_description
1 polymer ?
#
loop_
_entity_poly.entity_id
_entity_poly.type
_entity_poly.pdbx_seq_one_letter_code
_entity_poly.pdbx_strand_id
1 'polypeptide(L)'
;MAIRKLIGKASLKPSYAYLIEKKREGHEFTEEEVRNIVDSILDNEMPDFQMAALIMAIFFKDMSAQETAVFADEMIVNGETLEL
;
A
#
# COMPACT_ATOMS: atom_id res chain seq x y z
N MET A 1 -25.28 26.90 12.67
CA MET A 1 -24.42 26.27 13.69
C MET A 1 -24.28 24.80 13.30
N ALA A 2 -23.13 24.47 12.72
CA ALA A 2 -22.92 23.26 11.91
C ALA A 2 -22.74 22.01 12.77
N ILE A 3 -23.72 21.11 12.77
CA ILE A 3 -23.58 19.72 13.25
C ILE A 3 -23.59 18.80 12.02
N ARG A 4 -22.57 18.92 11.18
CA ARG A 4 -22.31 17.97 10.08
C ARG A 4 -20.81 17.90 9.77
N LYS A 5 -20.03 17.26 10.62
CA LYS A 5 -18.70 16.74 10.24
C LYS A 5 -18.13 15.70 11.22
N LEU A 6 -18.91 14.67 11.57
CA LEU A 6 -18.42 13.56 12.42
C LEU A 6 -18.60 12.16 11.81
N ILE A 7 -18.46 12.04 10.49
CA ILE A 7 -18.28 10.72 9.87
C ILE A 7 -17.19 10.84 8.81
N GLY A 8 -15.96 11.11 9.26
CA GLY A 8 -14.80 10.63 8.51
C GLY A 8 -14.85 9.11 8.60
N LYS A 9 -15.13 8.45 7.47
CA LYS A 9 -15.04 6.99 7.36
C LYS A 9 -13.62 6.65 7.82
N ALA A 10 -13.47 6.00 8.97
CA ALA A 10 -12.18 5.44 9.35
C ALA A 10 -11.85 4.41 8.26
N SER A 11 -10.99 4.77 7.31
CA SER A 11 -10.34 3.78 6.45
C SER A 11 -9.55 2.92 7.43
N LEU A 12 -10.04 1.70 7.68
CA LEU A 12 -9.29 0.73 8.45
C LEU A 12 -8.12 0.30 7.55
N LYS A 13 -6.95 0.93 7.74
CA LYS A 13 -5.71 0.43 7.16
C LYS A 13 -5.46 -0.98 7.73
N PRO A 14 -5.33 -2.02 6.88
CA PRO A 14 -4.97 -3.34 7.37
C PRO A 14 -3.59 -3.32 8.02
N SER A 15 -3.34 -4.23 8.95
CA SER A 15 -2.01 -4.33 9.56
C SER A 15 -0.97 -4.83 8.55
N TYR A 16 0.28 -4.39 8.69
CA TYR A 16 1.36 -4.88 7.84
C TYR A 16 1.56 -6.40 7.95
N ALA A 17 1.36 -6.97 9.15
CA ALA A 17 1.42 -8.41 9.36
C ALA A 17 0.38 -9.15 8.50
N TYR A 18 -0.85 -8.63 8.41
CA TYR A 18 -1.88 -9.19 7.55
C TYR A 18 -1.48 -9.11 6.07
N LEU A 19 -0.95 -7.97 5.60
CA LEU A 19 -0.54 -7.80 4.20
C LEU A 19 0.59 -8.77 3.82
N ILE A 20 1.59 -8.93 4.71
CA ILE A 20 2.69 -9.88 4.51
C ILE A 20 2.15 -11.31 4.45
N GLU A 21 1.27 -11.69 5.39
CA GLU A 21 0.66 -13.03 5.39
C GLU A 21 -0.15 -13.27 4.12
N LYS A 22 -1.00 -12.32 3.73
CA LYS A 22 -1.84 -12.39 2.53
C LYS A 22 -1.02 -12.66 1.28
N LYS A 23 0.05 -11.88 1.06
CA LYS A 23 0.92 -12.08 -0.10
C LYS A 23 1.71 -13.37 0.01
N ARG A 24 2.23 -13.73 1.19
CA ARG A 24 2.94 -14.99 1.44
C ARG A 24 2.10 -16.23 1.10
N GLU A 25 0.79 -16.17 1.30
CA GLU A 25 -0.15 -17.24 0.90
C GLU A 25 -0.50 -17.21 -0.60
N GLY A 26 -0.02 -16.21 -1.35
CA GLY A 26 -0.20 -16.07 -2.79
C GLY A 26 -1.46 -15.30 -3.20
N HIS A 27 -2.08 -14.56 -2.28
CA HIS A 27 -3.23 -13.72 -2.59
C HIS A 27 -2.80 -12.35 -3.12
N GLU A 28 -3.60 -11.80 -4.03
CA GLU A 28 -3.41 -10.45 -4.57
C GLU A 28 -3.89 -9.38 -3.59
N PHE A 29 -3.17 -8.26 -3.57
CA PHE A 29 -3.55 -7.04 -2.90
C PHE A 29 -4.69 -6.36 -3.64
N THR A 30 -5.57 -5.69 -2.90
CA THR A 30 -6.51 -4.74 -3.49
C THR A 30 -5.79 -3.43 -3.82
N GLU A 31 -6.38 -2.59 -4.67
CA GLU A 31 -5.80 -1.28 -4.99
C GLU A 31 -5.61 -0.41 -3.74
N GLU A 32 -6.54 -0.46 -2.79
CA GLU A 32 -6.44 0.26 -1.51
C GLU A 32 -5.29 -0.28 -0.65
N GLU A 33 -5.05 -1.59 -0.65
CA GLU A 33 -3.91 -2.18 0.07
C GLU A 33 -2.57 -1.79 -0.56
N VAL A 34 -2.48 -1.77 -1.90
CA VAL A 34 -1.27 -1.31 -2.60
C VAL A 34 -0.98 0.16 -2.27
N ARG A 35 -1.99 1.03 -2.31
CA ARG A 35 -1.89 2.44 -1.89
C ARG A 35 -1.35 2.57 -0.47
N ASN A 36 -1.96 1.85 0.46
CA ASN A 36 -1.53 1.87 1.86
C ASN A 36 -0.08 1.40 2.03
N ILE A 37 0.36 0.39 1.26
CA ILE A 37 1.75 -0.06 1.28
C ILE A 37 2.69 1.04 0.79
N VAL A 38 2.37 1.66 -0.36
CA VAL A 38 3.17 2.72 -0.97
C VAL A 38 3.29 3.92 -0.04
N ASP A 39 2.16 4.44 0.44
CA ASP A 39 2.13 5.59 1.37
C ASP A 39 2.98 5.31 2.60
N SER A 40 2.82 4.15 3.23
CA SER A 40 3.57 3.79 4.43
C SER A 40 5.07 3.59 4.19
N ILE A 41 5.50 3.27 2.97
CA ILE A 41 6.93 3.24 2.59
C ILE A 41 7.45 4.67 2.43
N LEU A 42 6.73 5.54 1.71
CA LEU A 42 7.14 6.91 1.43
C LEU A 42 7.19 7.77 2.69
N ASP A 43 6.23 7.58 3.59
CA ASP A 43 6.13 8.28 4.87
C ASP A 43 7.04 7.68 5.96
N ASN A 44 7.81 6.62 5.66
CA ASN A 44 8.61 5.85 6.63
C ASN A 44 7.79 5.35 7.84
N GLU A 45 6.51 5.03 7.64
CA GLU A 45 5.63 4.48 8.68
C GLU A 45 5.81 2.97 8.86
N MET A 46 6.22 2.25 7.81
CA MET A 46 6.44 0.80 7.87
C MET A 46 7.80 0.49 8.52
N PRO A 47 7.85 -0.27 9.64
CA PRO A 47 9.12 -0.69 10.23
C PRO A 47 9.96 -1.52 9.24
N ASP A 48 11.27 -1.28 9.21
CA ASP A 48 12.21 -1.92 8.27
C ASP A 48 12.10 -3.45 8.21
N PHE A 49 11.91 -4.10 9.36
CA PHE A 49 11.77 -5.55 9.42
C PHE A 49 10.47 -6.06 8.76
N GLN A 50 9.40 -5.27 8.78
CA GLN A 50 8.16 -5.60 8.08
C GLN A 50 8.28 -5.30 6.59
N MET A 51 8.95 -4.20 6.22
CA MET A 51 9.24 -3.90 4.81
C MET A 51 10.09 -4.99 4.17
N ALA A 52 11.15 -5.45 4.84
CA ALA A 52 11.97 -6.57 4.37
C ALA A 52 11.14 -7.86 4.21
N ALA A 53 10.26 -8.17 5.17
CA ALA A 53 9.38 -9.34 5.09
C ALA A 53 8.36 -9.23 3.94
N LEU A 54 7.81 -8.05 3.68
CA LEU A 54 6.91 -7.78 2.57
C LEU A 54 7.62 -7.96 1.22
N ILE A 55 8.83 -7.40 1.07
CA ILE A 55 9.65 -7.55 -0.14
C ILE A 55 9.93 -9.03 -0.39
N MET A 56 10.27 -9.80 0.64
CA MET A 56 10.49 -11.24 0.49
C MET A 56 9.21 -11.99 0.10
N ALA A 57 8.05 -11.63 0.65
CA ALA A 57 6.78 -12.23 0.26
C ALA A 57 6.46 -11.95 -1.21
N ILE A 58 6.64 -10.70 -1.67
CA ILE A 58 6.46 -10.31 -3.07
C ILE A 58 7.45 -11.06 -3.97
N PHE A 59 8.73 -11.12 -3.61
CA PHE A 59 9.76 -11.81 -4.40
C PHE A 59 9.40 -13.28 -4.68
N PHE A 60 8.81 -13.99 -3.71
CA PHE A 60 8.44 -15.41 -3.90
C PHE A 60 7.10 -15.63 -4.59
N LYS A 61 6.20 -14.64 -4.61
CA LYS A 61 4.82 -14.78 -5.07
C LYS A 61 4.46 -13.91 -6.26
N ASP A 62 5.38 -13.04 -6.66
CA ASP A 62 5.19 -11.97 -7.62
C ASP A 62 4.05 -11.01 -7.26
N MET A 63 3.96 -9.95 -8.05
CA MET A 63 2.78 -9.10 -8.16
C MET A 63 2.10 -9.36 -9.49
N SER A 64 0.78 -9.31 -9.51
CA SER A 64 0.01 -9.29 -10.75
C SER A 64 0.30 -8.00 -11.54
N ALA A 65 -0.06 -8.00 -12.82
CA ALA A 65 0.07 -6.82 -13.65
C ALA A 65 -0.74 -5.63 -13.09
N GLN A 66 -1.90 -5.91 -12.47
CA GLN A 66 -2.74 -4.88 -11.85
C GLN A 66 -2.07 -4.32 -10.60
N GLU A 67 -1.57 -5.17 -9.69
CA GLU A 67 -0.84 -4.72 -8.50
C GLU A 67 0.37 -3.85 -8.86
N THR A 68 1.12 -4.27 -9.89
CA THR A 68 2.30 -3.55 -10.37
C THR A 68 1.93 -2.19 -10.98
N ALA A 69 0.83 -2.12 -11.76
CA ALA A 69 0.36 -0.86 -12.33
C ALA A 69 -0.06 0.13 -11.24
N VAL A 70 -0.84 -0.32 -10.26
CA VAL A 70 -1.28 0.53 -9.14
C VAL A 70 -0.09 1.01 -8.32
N PHE A 71 0.89 0.13 -8.06
CA PHE A 71 2.11 0.50 -7.35
C PHE A 71 2.89 1.60 -8.10
N ALA A 72 3.04 1.44 -9.42
CA ALA A 72 3.75 2.42 -10.25
C ALA A 72 3.00 3.77 -10.32
N ASP A 73 1.68 3.74 -10.46
CA ASP A 73 0.85 4.95 -10.49
C ASP A 73 0.98 5.74 -9.18
N GLU A 74 0.91 5.07 -8.03
CA GLU A 74 1.06 5.73 -6.72
C GLU A 74 2.46 6.30 -6.49
N MET A 75 3.50 5.64 -6.99
CA MET A 75 4.87 6.19 -6.98
C MET A 75 5.00 7.45 -7.82
N ILE A 76 4.27 7.56 -8.94
CA ILE A 76 4.26 8.76 -9.80
C ILE A 76 3.52 9.90 -9.10
N VAL A 77 2.34 9.63 -8.53
CA VAL A 77 1.49 10.66 -7.89
C VAL A 77 2.17 11.32 -6.69
N ASN A 78 2.96 10.56 -5.93
CA ASN A 78 3.67 11.10 -4.76
C ASN A 78 5.02 11.77 -5.12
N GLY A 79 5.41 11.78 -6.39
CA GLY A 79 6.63 12.43 -6.88
C GLY A 79 6.38 13.77 -7.58
N GLU A 80 7.46 14.45 -7.97
CA GLU A 80 7.37 15.59 -8.90
C GLU A 80 7.25 15.07 -10.34
N THR A 81 6.12 15.38 -10.99
CA THR A 81 5.92 15.07 -12.42
C THR A 81 6.37 16.26 -13.27
N LEU A 82 7.30 16.03 -14.19
CA LEU A 82 7.74 17.01 -15.18
C LEU A 82 6.80 16.97 -16.40
N GLU A 83 6.08 18.05 -16.66
CA GLU A 83 5.40 18.27 -17.94
C GLU A 83 6.40 18.87 -18.94
N LEU A 84 6.60 18.18 -20.08
CA LEU A 84 7.53 18.56 -21.15
C LEU A 84 6.77 19.06 -22.39
#